data_AF-A0A1I7WNR7-F1
#
_entry.id   AF-A0A1I7WNR7-F1
#
_cell.length_a   1.000
_cell.length_b   1.000
_cell.length_c   1.000
_cell.angle_alpha   90.00
_cell.angle_beta   90.00
_cell.angle_gamma   90.00
#
_symmetry.space_group_name_H-M   'P 1'
#
loop_
_entity.id
_entity.type
_entity.pdbx_description
1 polymer ?
#
loop_
_entity_poly.entity_id
_entity_poly.type
_entity_poly.pdbx_seq_one_letter_code
_entity_poly.pdbx_strand_id
1 'polypeptide(L)'
;MKTFIRRRFECLKIVCLPASETYMPYRDFANSVKRMIENAELKELDYERLKTLLFIAELQDSTLSEVRLRMLAKLDSYAGSTPLTIDSLVLECENFLTLNIDNRDMGAANINAVRTVTNNTGNPLNLTGKSLQTYSALIVQKYTPDKRPHPLPIAEDANYFHRSIL
;
A
#
# COMPACT_ATOMS: atom_id res chain seq x y z
N MET A 1 6.78 -7.79 15.88
CA MET A 1 5.78 -7.28 16.87
C MET A 1 4.84 -6.34 16.12
N LYS A 2 3.51 -6.49 16.22
CA LYS A 2 2.57 -5.54 15.58
C LYS A 2 2.49 -4.25 16.40
N THR A 3 2.38 -3.09 15.74
CA THR A 3 2.17 -1.79 16.43
C THR A 3 0.82 -1.77 17.17
N PHE A 4 0.66 -0.88 18.15
CA PHE A 4 -0.60 -0.73 18.90
C PHE A 4 -1.74 -0.30 17.98
N ILE A 5 -1.52 0.66 17.07
CA ILE A 5 -2.55 1.10 16.13
C ILE A 5 -2.98 -0.04 15.21
N ARG A 6 -2.05 -0.88 14.75
CA ARG A 6 -2.41 -2.05 13.94
C ARG A 6 -3.33 -3.02 14.69
N ARG A 7 -3.02 -3.33 15.96
CA ARG A 7 -3.88 -4.22 16.78
C ARG A 7 -5.27 -3.62 16.99
N ARG A 8 -5.35 -2.31 17.26
CA ARG A 8 -6.61 -1.56 17.41
C ARG A 8 -7.43 -1.55 16.13
N PHE A 9 -6.78 -1.29 15.00
CA PHE A 9 -7.41 -1.31 13.70
C PHE A 9 -7.97 -2.69 13.32
N GLU A 10 -7.17 -3.76 13.52
CA GLU A 10 -7.62 -5.14 13.29
C GLU A 10 -8.80 -5.51 14.21
N CYS A 11 -8.84 -4.99 15.45
CA CYS A 11 -9.95 -5.20 16.38
C CYS A 11 -11.26 -4.52 15.93
N LEU A 12 -11.22 -3.50 15.08
CA LEU A 12 -12.44 -2.90 14.52
C LEU A 12 -12.97 -3.67 13.31
N LYS A 13 -12.14 -4.51 12.69
CA LYS A 13 -12.46 -5.26 11.48
C LYS A 13 -12.95 -6.69 11.71
N ILE A 14 -13.11 -7.11 12.97
CA ILE A 14 -13.58 -8.46 13.29
C ILE A 14 -15.06 -8.59 12.90
N VAL A 15 -15.38 -9.65 12.16
CA VAL A 15 -16.73 -9.93 11.65
C VAL A 15 -17.19 -11.29 12.15
N CYS A 16 -18.46 -11.39 12.54
CA CYS A 16 -19.07 -12.66 12.92
C CYS A 16 -19.30 -13.50 11.67
N LEU A 17 -18.88 -14.77 11.69
CA LEU A 17 -19.21 -15.71 10.62
C LEU A 17 -20.73 -15.94 10.59
N PRO A 18 -21.33 -16.24 9.42
CA PRO A 18 -22.73 -16.60 9.35
C PRO A 18 -23.01 -17.89 10.13
N ALA A 19 -24.19 -17.98 10.73
CA ALA A 19 -24.66 -19.21 11.34
C ALA A 19 -24.99 -20.25 10.26
N SER A 20 -24.89 -21.53 10.62
CA SER A 20 -25.30 -22.65 9.77
C SER A 20 -26.05 -23.69 10.59
N GLU A 21 -26.60 -24.71 9.93
CA GLU A 21 -27.33 -25.79 10.59
C GLU A 21 -26.50 -26.53 11.65
N THR A 22 -25.17 -26.58 11.49
CA THR A 22 -24.26 -27.33 12.35
C THR A 22 -23.39 -26.45 13.24
N TYR A 23 -23.44 -25.12 13.08
CA TYR A 23 -22.56 -24.20 13.79
C TYR A 23 -23.25 -22.89 14.15
N MET A 24 -23.20 -22.57 15.45
CA MET A 24 -23.70 -21.34 16.03
C MET A 24 -22.52 -20.47 16.50
N PRO A 25 -22.15 -19.39 15.77
CA PRO A 25 -20.89 -18.69 15.93
C PRO A 25 -20.82 -17.80 17.17
N TYR A 26 -21.94 -17.50 17.82
CA TYR A 26 -22.04 -16.36 18.74
C TYR A 26 -21.13 -16.49 19.97
N ARG A 27 -20.97 -17.70 20.53
CA ARG A 27 -20.11 -17.93 21.70
C ARG A 27 -18.64 -17.74 21.34
N ASP A 28 -18.20 -18.36 20.26
CA ASP A 28 -16.82 -18.28 19.78
C ASP A 28 -16.46 -16.88 19.30
N PHE A 29 -17.42 -16.21 18.67
CA PHE A 29 -17.32 -14.81 18.27
C PHE A 29 -17.19 -13.90 19.50
N ALA A 30 -18.05 -14.02 20.51
CA ALA A 30 -17.97 -13.22 21.73
C ALA A 30 -16.64 -13.42 22.46
N ASN A 31 -16.13 -14.65 22.53
CA ASN A 31 -14.82 -14.95 23.10
C ASN A 31 -13.69 -14.31 22.28
N SER A 32 -13.80 -14.33 20.95
CA SER A 32 -12.83 -13.69 20.06
C SER A 32 -12.85 -12.17 20.19
N VAL A 33 -14.03 -11.54 20.30
CA VAL A 33 -14.19 -10.11 20.57
C VAL A 33 -13.49 -9.73 21.87
N LYS A 34 -13.77 -10.42 22.98
CA LYS A 34 -13.14 -10.14 24.29
C LYS A 34 -11.61 -10.17 24.20
N ARG A 35 -11.05 -11.25 23.64
CA ARG A 35 -9.60 -11.40 23.46
C ARG A 35 -9.00 -10.31 22.56
N MET A 36 -9.70 -9.93 21.48
CA MET A 36 -9.25 -8.88 20.57
C MET A 36 -9.25 -7.50 21.24
N ILE A 37 -10.31 -7.17 22.00
CA ILE A 37 -10.41 -5.92 22.77
C ILE A 37 -9.26 -5.80 23.78
N GLU A 38 -8.99 -6.88 24.51
CA GLU A 38 -7.88 -6.94 25.48
C GLU A 38 -6.52 -6.79 24.78
N ASN A 39 -6.27 -7.58 23.73
CA ASN A 39 -5.01 -7.52 22.97
C ASN A 39 -4.77 -6.17 22.28
N ALA A 40 -5.83 -5.47 21.90
CA ALA A 40 -5.76 -4.13 21.30
C ALA A 40 -5.68 -2.99 22.32
N GLU A 41 -5.85 -3.29 23.62
CA GLU A 41 -5.91 -2.31 24.70
C GLU A 41 -6.92 -1.19 24.39
N LEU A 42 -8.10 -1.54 23.86
CA LEU A 42 -9.10 -0.55 23.45
C LEU A 42 -9.63 0.30 24.61
N LYS A 43 -9.55 -0.20 25.84
CA LYS A 43 -9.90 0.55 27.06
C LYS A 43 -9.01 1.79 27.29
N GLU A 44 -7.78 1.79 26.78
CA GLU A 44 -6.82 2.89 26.92
C GLU A 44 -6.94 3.89 25.76
N LEU A 45 -7.85 3.65 24.83
CA LEU A 45 -8.08 4.52 23.68
C LEU A 45 -9.06 5.63 24.07
N ASP A 46 -8.62 6.87 23.99
CA ASP A 46 -9.52 8.01 24.17
C ASP A 46 -10.55 8.09 23.04
N TYR A 47 -11.65 8.80 23.31
CA TYR A 47 -12.79 8.90 22.41
C TYR A 47 -12.43 9.52 21.05
N GLU A 48 -11.48 10.47 21.01
CA GLU A 48 -11.06 11.13 19.77
C GLU A 48 -10.26 10.18 18.88
N ARG A 49 -9.33 9.43 19.49
CA ARG A 49 -8.57 8.38 18.81
C ARG A 49 -9.44 7.22 18.35
N LEU A 50 -10.51 6.88 19.08
CA LEU A 50 -11.49 5.89 18.63
C LEU A 50 -12.25 6.38 17.38
N LYS A 51 -12.74 7.63 17.39
CA LYS A 51 -13.43 8.23 16.23
C LYS A 51 -12.56 8.22 14.97
N THR A 52 -11.29 8.62 15.10
CA THR A 52 -10.35 8.63 13.96
C THR A 52 -10.01 7.22 13.47
N LEU A 53 -9.83 6.24 14.36
CA LEU A 53 -9.65 4.84 13.98
C LEU A 53 -10.88 4.27 13.26
N LEU A 54 -12.09 4.58 13.72
CA LEU A 54 -13.33 4.16 13.09
C LEU A 54 -13.47 4.75 11.69
N PHE A 55 -13.20 6.06 11.54
CA PHE A 55 -13.18 6.71 10.23
C PHE A 55 -12.29 5.97 9.22
N ILE A 56 -11.07 5.58 9.62
CA ILE A 56 -10.15 4.84 8.75
C ILE A 56 -10.64 3.41 8.48
N ALA A 57 -11.28 2.76 9.46
CA ALA A 57 -11.81 1.41 9.32
C ALA A 57 -12.93 1.34 8.27
N GLU A 58 -13.75 2.39 8.19
CA GLU A 58 -14.86 2.51 7.23
C GLU A 58 -14.43 2.85 5.80
N LEU A 59 -13.15 3.16 5.55
CA LEU A 59 -12.62 3.35 4.18
C LEU A 59 -12.44 2.00 3.46
N GLN A 60 -13.50 1.19 3.37
CA GLN A 60 -13.41 -0.23 2.98
C GLN A 60 -13.02 -0.45 1.51
N ASP A 61 -13.27 0.53 0.62
CA ASP A 61 -12.95 0.42 -0.79
C ASP A 61 -11.44 0.12 -1.01
N SER A 62 -11.16 -0.81 -1.92
CA SER A 62 -9.80 -1.23 -2.25
C SER A 62 -8.94 -0.10 -2.85
N THR A 63 -9.55 0.82 -3.57
CA THR A 63 -8.91 2.02 -4.15
C THR A 63 -8.40 2.98 -3.08
N LEU A 64 -8.93 2.89 -1.86
CA LEU A 64 -8.54 3.71 -0.70
C LEU A 64 -7.46 3.03 0.16
N SER A 65 -6.90 1.89 -0.27
CA SER A 65 -5.88 1.15 0.49
C SER A 65 -4.66 2.01 0.84
N GLU A 66 -4.16 2.82 -0.10
CA GLU A 66 -3.01 3.69 0.12
C GLU A 66 -3.33 4.83 1.10
N VAL A 67 -4.50 5.46 0.95
CA VAL A 67 -5.01 6.47 1.88
C VAL A 67 -5.08 5.91 3.30
N ARG A 68 -5.69 4.73 3.45
CA ARG A 68 -5.82 4.03 4.74
C ARG A 68 -4.46 3.78 5.39
N LEU A 69 -3.48 3.28 4.62
CA LEU A 69 -2.13 3.02 5.10
C LEU A 69 -1.43 4.30 5.56
N ARG A 70 -1.57 5.39 4.80
CA ARG A 70 -1.03 6.70 5.17
C ARG A 70 -1.64 7.23 6.47
N MET A 71 -2.96 7.13 6.64
CA MET A 71 -3.62 7.55 7.88
C MET A 71 -3.20 6.71 9.08
N LEU A 72 -3.06 5.38 8.92
CA LEU A 72 -2.57 4.50 9.97
C LEU A 72 -1.14 4.84 10.39
N ALA A 73 -0.25 5.11 9.43
CA ALA A 73 1.11 5.53 9.72
C ALA A 73 1.15 6.88 10.47
N LYS A 74 0.26 7.81 10.13
CA LYS A 74 0.11 9.09 10.82
C LYS A 74 -0.33 8.90 12.27
N LEU A 75 -1.30 8.01 12.53
CA LEU A 75 -1.73 7.64 13.87
C LEU A 75 -0.60 6.96 14.68
N ASP A 76 0.17 6.07 14.07
CA ASP A 76 1.30 5.39 14.74
C ASP A 76 2.42 6.38 15.11
N SER A 77 2.63 7.42 14.30
CA SER A 77 3.67 8.45 14.52
C SER A 77 3.22 9.54 15.50
N TYR A 78 1.95 9.53 15.91
CA TYR A 78 1.35 10.61 16.66
C TYR A 78 1.66 10.52 18.15
N ALA A 79 2.79 11.11 18.55
CA ALA A 79 3.20 11.28 19.96
C ALA A 79 2.76 12.64 20.57
N GLY A 80 1.99 13.43 19.83
CA GLY A 80 1.66 14.82 20.16
C GLY A 80 0.59 14.99 21.24
N SER A 81 0.59 16.16 21.88
CA SER A 81 -0.37 16.59 22.91
C SER A 81 -1.71 17.05 22.35
N THR A 82 -1.74 17.56 21.12
CA THR A 82 -2.98 17.79 20.39
C THR A 82 -3.56 16.43 20.01
N PRO A 83 -4.88 16.21 19.94
CA PRO A 83 -5.47 14.99 19.39
C PRO A 83 -5.56 15.06 17.87
N LEU A 84 -5.33 13.93 17.18
CA LEU A 84 -5.66 13.82 15.76
C LEU A 84 -7.19 13.73 15.65
N THR A 85 -7.81 14.63 14.89
CA THR A 85 -9.27 14.70 14.70
C THR A 85 -9.68 14.12 13.34
N ILE A 86 -10.97 13.81 13.18
CA ILE A 86 -11.50 13.40 11.86
C ILE A 86 -11.25 14.49 10.81
N ASP A 87 -11.48 15.77 11.12
CA ASP A 87 -11.25 16.86 10.17
C ASP A 87 -9.79 16.92 9.69
N SER A 88 -8.84 16.65 10.60
CA SER A 88 -7.42 16.59 10.24
C SER A 88 -7.08 15.40 9.33
N LEU A 89 -7.82 14.30 9.43
CA LEU A 89 -7.70 13.15 8.52
C LEU A 89 -8.36 13.43 7.17
N VAL A 90 -9.52 14.08 7.15
CA VAL A 90 -10.21 14.49 5.92
C VAL A 90 -9.30 15.38 5.09
N LEU A 91 -8.72 16.41 5.70
CA LEU A 91 -7.78 17.31 5.02
C LEU A 91 -6.56 16.54 4.46
N GLU A 92 -6.05 15.54 5.19
CA GLU A 92 -4.95 14.71 4.70
C GLU A 92 -5.37 13.83 3.51
N CYS A 93 -6.58 13.27 3.54
CA CYS A 93 -7.15 12.52 2.43
C CYS A 93 -7.28 13.39 1.17
N GLU A 94 -7.81 14.60 1.31
CA GLU A 94 -7.96 15.57 0.23
C GLU A 94 -6.60 15.97 -0.36
N ASN A 95 -5.63 16.33 0.50
CA ASN A 95 -4.27 16.65 0.07
C ASN A 95 -3.61 15.50 -0.68
N PHE A 96 -3.82 14.26 -0.22
CA PHE A 96 -3.31 13.08 -0.91
C PHE A 96 -3.91 12.93 -2.31
N LEU A 97 -5.21 13.14 -2.46
CA LEU A 97 -5.87 13.07 -3.77
C LEU A 97 -5.36 14.14 -4.73
N THR A 98 -5.20 15.38 -4.28
CA THR A 98 -4.64 16.47 -5.09
C THR A 98 -3.23 16.12 -5.57
N LEU A 99 -2.34 15.69 -4.67
CA LEU A 99 -0.98 15.30 -5.03
C LEU A 99 -0.94 14.11 -6.00
N ASN A 100 -1.87 13.17 -5.87
CA ASN A 100 -1.92 11.99 -6.73
C ASN A 100 -2.43 12.35 -8.15
N ILE A 101 -3.35 13.31 -8.26
CA ILE A 101 -3.79 13.88 -9.54
C ILE A 101 -2.62 14.62 -10.20
N ASP A 102 -1.93 15.50 -9.48
CA ASP A 102 -0.79 16.25 -10.00
C ASP A 102 0.34 15.32 -10.49
N ASN A 103 0.61 14.24 -9.76
CA ASN A 103 1.60 13.24 -10.15
C ASN A 103 1.18 12.43 -11.40
N ARG A 104 -0.11 12.15 -11.56
CA ARG A 104 -0.63 11.50 -12.78
C ARG A 104 -0.55 12.44 -13.98
N ASP A 105 -0.86 13.72 -13.80
CA ASP A 105 -0.78 14.72 -14.87
C ASP A 105 0.68 14.97 -15.29
N MET A 106 1.63 14.99 -14.35
CA MET A 106 3.06 15.05 -14.66
C MET A 106 3.60 13.75 -15.28
N GLY A 107 3.06 12.59 -14.92
CA GLY A 107 3.40 11.30 -15.54
C GLY A 107 2.82 11.11 -16.94
N ALA A 108 1.69 11.77 -17.23
CA ALA A 108 1.04 11.80 -18.55
C ALA A 108 1.61 12.90 -19.46
N ALA A 109 2.19 13.96 -18.89
CA ALA A 109 3.02 14.90 -19.62
C ALA A 109 4.29 14.17 -20.06
N ASN A 110 4.29 13.68 -21.30
CA ASN A 110 5.44 13.10 -22.00
C ASN A 110 6.74 13.81 -21.59
N ILE A 111 7.54 13.14 -20.76
CA ILE A 111 8.88 13.59 -20.40
C ILE A 111 9.71 13.45 -21.68
N ASN A 112 9.68 14.47 -22.54
CA ASN A 112 10.75 14.69 -23.51
C ASN A 112 11.98 15.11 -22.71
N ALA A 113 12.59 14.14 -22.04
CA ALA A 113 13.91 14.28 -21.44
C ALA A 113 14.87 14.60 -22.59
N VAL A 114 15.18 15.89 -22.77
CA VAL A 114 16.27 16.33 -23.62
C VAL A 114 17.55 15.85 -22.95
N ARG A 115 17.95 14.61 -23.25
CA ARG A 115 19.31 14.14 -22.98
C ARG A 115 20.22 14.90 -23.91
N THR A 116 20.93 15.91 -23.39
CA THR A 116 22.07 16.48 -24.08
C THR A 116 23.17 15.42 -24.09
N VAL A 117 23.23 14.62 -25.17
CA VAL A 117 24.35 13.73 -25.41
C VAL A 117 25.50 14.61 -25.90
N THR A 118 26.54 14.78 -25.09
CA THR A 118 27.81 15.37 -25.54
C THR A 118 28.71 14.27 -26.08
N ASN A 119 29.46 14.57 -27.14
CA ASN A 119 30.51 13.68 -27.61
C ASN A 119 31.74 13.76 -26.68
N ASN A 120 32.72 12.88 -26.87
CA ASN A 120 33.95 12.80 -26.07
C ASN A 120 34.84 14.07 -26.13
N THR A 121 34.43 15.10 -26.87
CA THR A 121 35.09 16.41 -26.97
C THR A 121 34.25 17.55 -26.38
N GLY A 122 33.14 17.25 -25.70
CA GLY A 122 32.36 18.22 -24.93
C GLY A 122 31.33 19.03 -25.72
N ASN A 123 31.10 18.72 -27.00
CA ASN A 123 30.14 19.45 -27.83
C ASN A 123 28.75 18.78 -27.81
N PRO A 124 27.65 19.55 -27.68
CA PRO A 124 26.29 19.01 -27.68
C PRO A 124 25.88 18.49 -29.06
N LEU A 125 25.40 17.24 -29.12
CA LEU A 125 24.88 16.64 -30.36
C LEU A 125 23.42 17.05 -30.58
N ASN A 126 23.16 17.75 -31.69
CA ASN A 126 21.82 18.16 -32.09
C ASN A 126 21.15 16.99 -32.84
N LEU A 127 20.40 16.15 -32.12
CA LEU A 127 19.73 14.98 -32.69
C LEU A 127 18.22 15.23 -32.77
N THR A 128 17.70 15.31 -34.01
CA THR A 128 16.25 15.37 -34.26
C THR A 128 15.63 13.97 -34.20
N GLY A 129 14.32 13.94 -33.89
CA GLY A 129 13.58 12.84 -33.23
C GLY A 129 13.54 11.44 -33.86
N LYS A 130 14.28 11.14 -34.93
CA LYS A 130 14.43 9.76 -35.46
C LYS A 130 15.65 9.01 -34.92
N SER A 131 16.59 9.70 -34.28
CA SER A 131 17.85 9.09 -33.79
C SER A 131 17.75 8.41 -32.42
N LEU A 132 16.78 8.80 -31.57
CA LEU A 132 16.68 8.30 -30.19
C LEU A 132 16.21 6.84 -30.07
N GLN A 133 15.48 6.32 -31.07
CA GLN A 133 15.04 4.91 -31.08
C GLN A 133 16.21 3.94 -31.29
N THR A 134 17.29 4.37 -31.95
CA THR A 134 18.46 3.52 -32.21
C THR A 134 19.35 3.36 -30.96
N TYR A 135 19.39 4.36 -30.07
CA TYR A 135 20.22 4.33 -28.87
C TYR A 135 19.59 3.57 -27.69
N SER A 136 18.27 3.46 -27.61
CA SER A 136 17.62 2.64 -26.58
C SER A 136 17.92 1.15 -26.76
N ALA A 137 18.06 0.67 -28.01
CA ALA A 137 18.41 -0.71 -28.32
C ALA A 137 19.85 -1.09 -27.87
N LEU A 138 20.80 -0.16 -27.94
CA LEU A 138 22.22 -0.42 -27.61
C LEU A 138 22.49 -0.49 -26.09
N ILE A 139 21.68 0.18 -25.28
CA ILE A 139 21.84 0.15 -23.81
C ILE A 139 21.24 -1.12 -23.21
N VAL A 140 20.15 -1.64 -23.80
CA VAL A 140 19.51 -2.90 -23.35
C VAL A 140 20.42 -4.11 -23.64
N GLN A 141 21.28 -4.06 -24.66
CA GLN A 141 22.14 -5.19 -25.02
C GLN A 141 23.33 -5.42 -24.06
N LYS A 142 23.67 -4.46 -23.19
CA LYS A 142 24.80 -4.59 -22.26
C LYS A 142 24.43 -5.11 -20.86
N TYR A 143 23.16 -5.43 -20.60
CA TYR A 143 22.72 -5.98 -19.32
C TYR A 143 21.74 -7.14 -19.52
N THR A 144 22.23 -8.23 -20.09
CA THR A 144 21.60 -9.55 -20.02
C THR A 144 22.53 -10.49 -19.25
N PRO A 145 22.20 -10.90 -18.00
CA PRO A 145 22.93 -11.98 -17.35
C PRO A 145 22.57 -13.30 -18.03
N ASP A 146 23.63 -14.01 -18.41
CA ASP A 146 23.73 -15.25 -19.17
C ASP A 146 22.83 -16.38 -18.63
N LYS A 147 21.90 -16.88 -19.45
CA LYS A 147 21.11 -18.10 -19.18
C LYS A 147 21.75 -19.27 -19.92
N ARG A 148 22.48 -20.13 -19.21
CA ARG A 148 22.76 -21.50 -19.69
C ARG A 148 21.67 -22.47 -19.19
N PRO A 149 21.16 -23.38 -20.04
CA PRO A 149 20.15 -24.36 -19.63
C PRO A 149 20.83 -25.60 -19.03
N HIS A 150 20.34 -26.04 -17.86
CA HIS A 150 20.53 -27.41 -17.37
C HIS A 150 19.16 -28.12 -17.33
N PRO A 151 19.10 -29.44 -17.57
CA PRO A 151 17.84 -30.15 -17.83
C PRO A 151 17.08 -30.49 -16.54
N LEU A 152 15.74 -30.49 -16.64
CA LEU A 152 14.79 -30.88 -15.59
C LEU A 152 14.82 -32.39 -15.30
N PRO A 153 14.49 -32.79 -14.06
CA PRO A 153 13.69 -33.97 -13.81
C PRO A 153 12.21 -33.63 -13.56
N ILE A 154 11.37 -34.60 -13.89
CA ILE A 154 9.92 -34.58 -14.09
C ILE A 154 9.14 -34.85 -12.77
N ALA A 155 7.88 -34.39 -12.73
CA ALA A 155 6.76 -34.76 -11.83
C ALA A 155 6.85 -34.24 -10.37
N GLU A 156 5.80 -33.79 -9.66
CA GLU A 156 4.35 -33.99 -9.74
C GLU A 156 3.64 -32.91 -8.87
N ASP A 157 2.44 -32.49 -9.29
CA ASP A 157 1.26 -32.01 -8.54
C ASP A 157 1.28 -30.83 -7.53
N ALA A 158 0.53 -29.80 -7.95
CA ALA A 158 -0.58 -29.14 -7.25
C ALA A 158 -0.43 -28.75 -5.76
N ASN A 159 -0.38 -27.45 -5.47
CA ASN A 159 -1.57 -26.78 -4.93
C ASN A 159 -1.50 -25.26 -4.89
N TYR A 160 -2.70 -24.72 -5.06
CA TYR A 160 -3.09 -23.34 -5.24
C TYR A 160 -2.69 -22.41 -4.09
N PHE A 161 -2.15 -21.25 -4.49
CA PHE A 161 -2.08 -20.02 -3.71
C PHE A 161 -3.47 -19.62 -3.18
N HIS A 162 -3.61 -19.35 -1.88
CA HIS A 162 -4.48 -18.27 -1.42
C HIS A 162 -4.10 -17.76 -0.02
N ARG A 163 -4.23 -16.43 0.11
CA ARG A 163 -4.18 -15.57 1.33
C ARG A 163 -2.83 -14.96 1.68
N SER A 164 -2.44 -14.00 0.85
CA SER A 164 -1.66 -12.85 1.30
C SER A 164 -2.62 -11.72 1.70
N ILE A 165 -2.45 -11.28 2.96
CA ILE A 165 -2.44 -9.88 3.39
C ILE A 165 -3.75 -9.09 3.17
N LEU A 166 -4.45 -8.80 4.28
CA LEU A 166 -4.96 -7.47 4.67
C LEU A 166 -5.56 -7.52 6.08
#